data_AF-A0A1W9S254-F1
#
_entry.id   AF-A0A1W9S254-F1
#
_cell.length_a   1.000
_cell.length_b   1.000
_cell.length_c   1.000
_cell.angle_alpha   90.00
_cell.angle_beta   90.00
_cell.angle_gamma   90.00
#
_symmetry.space_group_name_H-M   'P 1'
#
loop_
_entity.id
_entity.type
_entity.pdbx_description
1 polymer ?
#
loop_
_entity_poly.entity_id
_entity_poly.type
_entity_poly.pdbx_seq_one_letter_code
_entity_poly.pdbx_strand_id
1 'polypeptide(L)'
;MGPEDINIASLKKRISRGVREIILATNPNTEGEATAAYLVEILKPLKVKLSRIARGVPVGGFLEYADKTTLSKAMENRTEIK
;
A
#
# COMPACT_ATOMS: atom_id res chain seq x y z
N MET A 1 -18.95 -1.66 1.71
CA MET A 1 -18.14 -2.82 2.12
C MET A 1 -17.39 -2.45 3.36
N GLY A 2 -17.58 -3.21 4.43
CA GLY A 2 -17.03 -2.93 5.76
C GLY A 2 -15.72 -3.68 6.00
N PRO A 3 -14.98 -3.32 7.05
CA PRO A 3 -13.76 -4.04 7.46
C PRO A 3 -13.97 -5.56 7.68
N GLU A 4 -15.18 -5.95 8.08
CA GLU A 4 -15.65 -7.33 8.27
C GLU A 4 -15.72 -8.14 6.97
N ASP A 5 -15.82 -7.51 5.80
CA ASP A 5 -15.78 -8.17 4.49
C ASP A 5 -14.33 -8.56 4.11
N ILE A 6 -13.34 -8.01 4.80
CA ILE A 6 -11.92 -8.31 4.58
C ILE A 6 -11.59 -9.60 5.33
N ASN A 7 -11.22 -10.65 4.59
CA ASN A 7 -10.90 -11.96 5.16
C ASN A 7 -9.53 -11.97 5.90
N ILE A 8 -9.45 -11.24 7.00
CA ILE A 8 -8.28 -11.10 7.88
C ILE A 8 -7.92 -12.44 8.52
N ALA A 9 -8.90 -13.30 8.80
CA ALA A 9 -8.68 -14.62 9.39
C ALA A 9 -7.77 -15.48 8.50
N SER A 10 -8.04 -15.52 7.19
CA SER A 10 -7.20 -16.26 6.23
C SER A 10 -5.79 -15.68 6.15
N LEU A 11 -5.66 -14.35 6.21
CA LEU A 11 -4.38 -13.65 6.18
C LEU A 11 -3.52 -14.00 7.40
N LYS A 12 -4.09 -13.98 8.61
CA LYS A 12 -3.40 -14.38 9.85
C LYS A 12 -2.86 -15.81 9.78
N LYS A 13 -3.65 -16.75 9.22
CA LYS A 13 -3.22 -18.15 9.03
C LYS A 13 -2.06 -18.30 8.03
N ARG A 14 -1.96 -17.41 7.06
CA ARG A 14 -0.82 -17.39 6.12
C ARG A 14 0.43 -16.82 6.79
N ILE A 15 0.27 -15.77 7.59
CA ILE A 15 1.37 -15.11 8.32
C ILE A 15 2.03 -16.08 9.30
N SER A 16 1.24 -16.90 10.01
CA SER A 16 1.77 -17.89 10.96
C SER A 16 2.66 -18.97 10.33
N ARG A 17 2.68 -19.10 8.99
CA ARG A 17 3.57 -20.01 8.26
C ARG A 17 4.97 -19.45 8.00
N GLY A 18 5.29 -18.25 8.50
CA GLY A 18 6.61 -17.63 8.37
C GLY A 18 6.71 -16.69 7.18
N VAL A 19 6.00 -15.55 7.25
CA VAL A 19 6.09 -14.47 6.25
C VAL A 19 7.07 -13.39 6.70
N ARG A 20 7.96 -12.98 5.80
CA ARG A 20 8.94 -11.91 6.06
C ARG A 20 8.40 -10.51 5.80
N GLU A 21 7.53 -10.38 4.80
CA GLU A 21 6.99 -9.10 4.36
C GLU A 21 5.56 -9.23 3.83
N ILE A 22 4.73 -8.23 4.12
CA ILE A 22 3.38 -8.08 3.57
C ILE A 22 3.37 -6.77 2.78
N ILE A 23 3.11 -6.88 1.48
CA ILE A 23 2.99 -5.75 0.57
C ILE A 23 1.51 -5.42 0.40
N LEU A 24 1.10 -4.23 0.82
CA LEU A 24 -0.27 -3.74 0.64
C LEU A 24 -0.42 -3.22 -0.80
N ALA A 25 -1.26 -3.90 -1.57
CA ALA A 25 -1.53 -3.59 -2.98
C ALA A 25 -3.02 -3.23 -3.20
N THR A 26 -3.63 -2.54 -2.24
CA THR A 26 -4.99 -1.99 -2.42
C THR A 26 -4.99 -0.87 -3.45
N ASN A 27 -6.15 -0.61 -4.05
CA ASN A 27 -6.32 0.42 -5.07
C ASN A 27 -5.81 1.79 -4.59
N PRO A 28 -5.24 2.62 -5.50
CA PRO A 28 -4.65 3.89 -5.13
C PRO A 28 -5.68 5.02 -4.89
N ASN A 29 -6.93 4.70 -4.54
CA ASN A 29 -8.01 5.65 -4.26
C ASN A 29 -8.24 5.83 -2.74
N THR A 30 -9.16 6.72 -2.37
CA THR A 30 -9.48 7.04 -0.96
C THR A 30 -9.89 5.81 -0.15
N GLU A 31 -10.71 4.93 -0.74
CA GLU A 31 -11.16 3.70 -0.08
C GLU A 31 -10.00 2.74 0.15
N GLY A 32 -9.18 2.50 -0.87
CA GLY A 32 -8.00 1.63 -0.74
C GLY A 32 -6.93 2.20 0.20
N GLU A 33 -6.85 3.53 0.35
CA GLU A 33 -6.06 4.19 1.40
C GLU A 33 -6.59 3.86 2.79
N ALA A 34 -7.88 4.06 3.02
CA ALA A 34 -8.52 3.73 4.29
C ALA A 34 -8.36 2.24 4.64
N THR A 35 -8.57 1.35 3.66
CA THR A 35 -8.37 -0.09 3.84
C THR A 35 -6.93 -0.44 4.20
N ALA A 36 -5.95 0.16 3.53
CA ALA A 36 -4.54 -0.11 3.84
C ALA A 36 -4.14 0.41 5.22
N ALA A 37 -4.57 1.62 5.60
CA ALA A 37 -4.35 2.16 6.94
C ALA A 37 -4.95 1.23 8.01
N TYR A 38 -6.17 0.75 7.78
CA TYR A 38 -6.83 -0.23 8.65
C TYR A 38 -6.03 -1.55 8.76
N LEU A 39 -5.54 -2.10 7.63
CA LEU A 39 -4.71 -3.29 7.63
C LEU A 39 -3.38 -3.08 8.37
N VAL A 40 -2.76 -1.90 8.26
CA VAL A 40 -1.54 -1.57 9.01
C VAL A 40 -1.78 -1.68 10.51
N GLU A 41 -2.85 -1.07 11.03
CA GLU A 41 -3.16 -1.11 12.47
C GLU A 41 -3.35 -2.54 12.99
N ILE A 42 -3.99 -3.41 12.21
CA ILE A 42 -4.21 -4.82 12.59
C ILE A 42 -2.93 -5.65 12.52
N LEU A 43 -2.07 -5.39 11.53
CA LEU A 43 -0.90 -6.22 11.23
C LEU A 43 0.35 -5.79 12.01
N LYS A 44 0.42 -4.53 12.45
CA LYS A 44 1.54 -3.95 13.20
C LYS A 44 1.97 -4.79 14.42
N PRO A 45 1.05 -5.37 15.23
CA PRO A 45 1.42 -6.22 16.37
C PRO A 45 2.13 -7.53 15.97
N LEU A 46 1.98 -7.99 14.73
CA LEU A 46 2.56 -9.25 14.26
C LEU A 46 4.06 -9.15 13.95
N LYS A 47 4.66 -7.95 14.04
CA LYS A 47 6.09 -7.69 13.82
C LYS A 47 6.62 -8.19 12.45
N VAL A 48 5.75 -8.28 11.46
CA VAL A 48 6.12 -8.55 10.06
C VAL A 48 6.40 -7.23 9.36
N LYS A 49 7.38 -7.19 8.45
CA LYS A 49 7.64 -6.00 7.64
C LYS A 49 6.40 -5.67 6.81
N LEU A 50 5.88 -4.46 6.92
CA LEU A 50 4.78 -3.96 6.10
C LEU A 50 5.36 -2.98 5.09
N SER A 51 4.95 -3.11 3.84
CA SER A 51 5.27 -2.16 2.78
C SER A 51 4.06 -1.92 1.88
N ARG A 52 4.15 -0.94 1.01
CA ARG A 52 3.09 -0.60 0.07
C ARG A 52 3.67 -0.42 -1.32
N ILE A 53 2.89 -0.81 -2.33
CA ILE A 53 3.24 -0.49 -3.72
C ILE A 53 3.42 1.03 -3.88
N ALA A 54 4.49 1.41 -4.58
CA ALA A 54 4.82 2.81 -4.80
C ALA A 54 3.72 3.51 -5.61
N ARG A 55 3.59 4.82 -5.40
CA ARG A 55 2.66 5.68 -6.13
C ARG A 55 3.43 6.82 -6.78
N GLY A 56 3.11 7.10 -8.02
CA GLY A 56 3.74 8.17 -8.77
C GLY A 56 3.51 8.02 -10.26
N VAL A 57 4.39 8.63 -11.04
CA VAL A 57 4.29 8.70 -12.49
C VAL A 57 4.55 7.32 -13.11
N PRO A 58 3.68 6.83 -14.03
CA PRO A 58 3.89 5.56 -14.70
C PRO A 58 5.07 5.65 -15.68
N VAL A 59 5.73 4.51 -15.91
CA VAL A 59 6.77 4.40 -16.95
C VAL A 59 6.15 4.68 -18.32
N GLY A 60 6.81 5.51 -19.12
CA GLY A 60 6.35 5.89 -20.46
C GLY A 60 5.28 6.99 -20.46
N GLY A 61 4.87 7.50 -19.31
CA GLY A 61 4.03 8.71 -19.20
C GLY A 61 4.86 9.99 -19.25
N PHE A 62 4.26 11.09 -19.71
CA PHE A 62 4.86 12.42 -19.65
C PHE A 62 4.31 13.21 -18.46
N LEU A 63 5.15 14.02 -17.81
CA LEU A 63 4.75 14.83 -16.66
C LEU A 63 3.62 15.81 -17.00
N GLU A 64 3.60 16.33 -18.23
CA GLU A 64 2.59 17.27 -18.73
C GLU A 64 1.17 16.68 -18.73
N TYR A 65 1.06 15.35 -18.79
CA TYR A 65 -0.22 14.63 -18.79
C TYR A 65 -0.55 13.99 -17.44
N ALA A 66 0.32 14.11 -16.43
CA ALA A 66 0.08 13.57 -15.11
C ALA A 66 -0.83 14.51 -14.29
N ASP A 67 -1.79 13.94 -13.58
CA ASP A 67 -2.64 14.72 -12.69
C ASP A 67 -1.88 15.20 -11.43
N LYS A 68 -2.41 16.24 -10.79
CA LYS A 68 -1.79 16.86 -9.60
C LYS A 68 -1.57 15.87 -8.46
N THR A 69 -2.48 14.92 -8.27
CA THR A 69 -2.38 13.93 -7.19
C THR A 69 -1.24 12.97 -7.46
N THR A 70 -1.13 12.47 -8.69
CA THR A 70 -0.02 11.61 -9.13
C THR A 70 1.33 12.32 -8.99
N LEU A 71 1.42 13.57 -9.42
CA LEU A 71 2.65 14.37 -9.28
C LEU A 71 3.02 14.61 -7.80
N SER A 72 2.04 14.97 -6.96
CA SER A 72 2.25 15.13 -5.52
C SER A 72 2.78 13.85 -4.89
N LYS A 73 2.18 12.69 -5.22
CA LYS A 73 2.64 11.39 -4.71
C LYS A 73 4.02 10.98 -5.23
N ALA A 74 4.35 11.30 -6.48
CA ALA A 74 5.68 11.07 -7.01
C ALA A 74 6.74 11.90 -6.27
N MET A 75 6.43 13.15 -5.94
CA MET A 75 7.32 14.05 -5.20
C MET A 75 7.53 13.66 -3.74
N GLU A 76 6.46 13.21 -3.07
CA GLU A 76 6.51 12.65 -1.71
C GLU A 76 7.40 11.40 -1.65
N ASN A 77 7.28 10.52 -2.64
CA ASN A 77 8.01 9.25 -2.70
C ASN A 77 9.32 9.35 -3.50
N ARG A 78 9.82 10.55 -3.79
CA ARG A 78 11.06 10.73 -4.54
C ARG A 78 12.22 10.06 -3.81
N THR A 79 13.06 9.35 -4.55
CA THR A 79 14.27 8.73 -4.01
C THR A 79 15.48 9.59 -4.35
N GLU A 80 16.38 9.79 -3.40
CA GLU A 80 17.69 10.37 -3.67
C GLU A 80 18.52 9.43 -4.56
N ILE A 81 19.23 10.00 -5.53
CA ILE A 81 20.15 9.24 -6.38
C ILE A 81 21.48 9.10 -5.62
N LYS A 82 21.96 7.86 -5.51
CA LYS A 82 23.26 7.52 -4.92
C LYS A 82 24.35 7.51 -5.98
#